data_AF-A0A960EMD1-F1
#
_entry.id   AF-A0A960EMD1-F1
#
_cell.length_a   1.000
_cell.length_b   1.000
_cell.length_c   1.000
_cell.angle_alpha   90.00
_cell.angle_beta   90.00
_cell.angle_gamma   90.00
#
_symmetry.space_group_name_H-M   'P 1'
#
loop_
_entity.id
_entity.type
_entity.pdbx_description
1 polymer ?
#
loop_
_entity_poly.entity_id
_entity_poly.type
_entity_poly.pdbx_seq_one_letter_code
_entity_poly.pdbx_strand_id
1 'polypeptide(L)'
;MDATVEATTLQSFDPDLAGSSTPDWYLYLRAHEAGFDALVTRDWHQSEQVEEMWALSHTQLSIVTWRRGVNDPVRLWGQMLAYLPEIRRMIREHGPSIVLLPAVQLSKSNLEKASGRLGIVANDLGISTQEVRDEGQRLVTEQLESRGELHRFGDVLKRLR
;
A
#
# COMPACT_ATOMS: atom_id res chain seq x y z
N MET A 1 -17.03 -9.87 -6.20
CA MET A 1 -15.56 -10.06 -6.25
C MET A 1 -15.28 -10.49 -7.67
N ASP A 2 -14.75 -9.60 -8.49
CA ASP A 2 -14.05 -10.01 -9.70
C ASP A 2 -13.08 -8.90 -10.13
N ALA A 3 -12.12 -9.30 -10.97
CA ALA A 3 -10.98 -8.57 -11.54
C ALA A 3 -9.67 -8.68 -10.74
N THR A 4 -8.98 -9.80 -10.99
CA THR A 4 -7.53 -9.97 -10.86
C THR A 4 -6.82 -8.80 -11.50
N VAL A 5 -5.99 -8.09 -10.75
CA VAL A 5 -5.00 -7.20 -11.36
C VAL A 5 -3.88 -8.08 -11.87
N GLU A 6 -3.64 -8.05 -13.18
CA GLU A 6 -2.52 -8.72 -13.79
C GLU A 6 -1.35 -7.74 -13.85
N ALA A 7 -0.23 -8.12 -13.24
CA ALA A 7 1.00 -7.34 -13.28
C ALA A 7 2.06 -8.18 -13.98
N THR A 8 2.65 -7.64 -15.05
CA THR A 8 3.80 -8.23 -15.71
C THR A 8 5.01 -7.33 -15.53
N THR A 9 6.20 -7.94 -15.42
CA THR A 9 7.44 -7.18 -15.40
C THR A 9 7.84 -6.82 -16.83
N LEU A 10 8.49 -5.67 -17.03
CA LEU A 10 8.98 -5.27 -18.36
C LEU A 10 9.84 -6.37 -19.01
N GLN A 11 10.73 -6.97 -18.23
CA GLN A 11 11.59 -8.09 -18.65
C GLN A 11 10.80 -9.32 -19.13
N SER A 12 9.62 -9.59 -18.56
CA SER A 12 8.77 -10.71 -18.96
C SER A 12 7.87 -10.37 -20.15
N PHE A 13 7.45 -9.12 -20.26
CA PHE A 13 6.64 -8.63 -21.37
C PHE A 13 7.46 -8.52 -22.67
N ASP A 14 8.58 -7.81 -22.62
CA ASP A 14 9.47 -7.62 -23.75
C ASP A 14 10.92 -7.42 -23.24
N PRO A 15 11.73 -8.50 -23.26
CA PRO A 15 13.13 -8.47 -22.84
C PRO A 15 13.98 -7.40 -23.51
N ASP A 16 13.68 -7.07 -24.77
CA ASP A 16 14.47 -6.11 -25.55
C ASP A 16 14.27 -4.68 -25.05
N LEU A 17 13.09 -4.39 -24.49
CA LEU A 17 12.78 -3.11 -23.86
C LEU A 17 13.49 -2.91 -22.52
N ALA A 18 13.84 -3.99 -21.82
CA ALA A 18 14.54 -3.93 -20.53
C ALA A 18 16.03 -3.57 -20.64
N GLY A 19 16.56 -3.41 -21.86
CA GLY A 19 17.93 -2.96 -22.12
C GLY A 19 18.21 -1.51 -21.70
N SER A 20 19.49 -1.17 -21.52
CA SER A 20 19.97 0.07 -20.90
C SER A 20 19.82 1.36 -21.72
N SER A 21 18.95 1.40 -22.74
CA SER A 21 18.86 2.55 -23.64
C SER A 21 17.48 2.82 -24.21
N THR A 22 16.44 2.15 -23.71
CA THR A 22 15.07 2.39 -24.17
C THR A 22 14.53 3.68 -23.54
N PRO A 23 14.14 4.69 -24.33
CA PRO A 23 13.54 5.89 -23.77
C PRO A 23 12.10 5.62 -23.31
N ASP A 24 11.65 6.26 -22.24
CA ASP A 24 10.36 5.96 -21.62
C ASP A 24 9.16 6.32 -22.49
N TRP A 25 9.26 7.34 -23.35
CA TRP A 25 8.22 7.62 -24.35
C TRP A 25 7.95 6.40 -25.23
N TYR A 26 8.97 5.60 -25.54
CA TYR A 26 8.83 4.38 -26.33
C TYR A 26 8.17 3.27 -25.51
N LEU A 27 8.50 3.17 -24.22
CA LEU A 27 7.83 2.25 -23.29
C LEU A 27 6.33 2.57 -23.19
N TYR A 28 5.94 3.84 -23.16
CA TYR A 28 4.54 4.25 -23.10
C TYR A 28 3.78 3.79 -24.35
N LEU A 29 4.37 3.97 -25.54
CA LEU A 29 3.77 3.53 -26.80
C LEU A 29 3.66 2.00 -26.87
N ARG A 30 4.71 1.27 -26.48
CA ARG A 30 4.71 -0.21 -26.48
C ARG A 30 3.71 -0.79 -25.46
N ALA A 31 3.62 -0.19 -24.28
CA ALA A 31 2.64 -0.60 -23.27
C ALA A 31 1.20 -0.33 -23.74
N HIS A 32 0.97 0.83 -24.37
CA HIS A 32 -0.34 1.16 -24.95
C HIS A 32 -0.72 0.21 -26.09
N GLU A 33 0.21 -0.07 -27.01
CA GLU A 33 0.01 -1.02 -28.12
C GLU A 33 -0.36 -2.43 -27.61
N ALA A 34 0.26 -2.87 -26.52
CA ALA A 34 -0.03 -4.13 -25.87
C ALA A 34 -1.32 -4.14 -25.01
N GLY A 35 -2.01 -2.99 -24.90
CA GLY A 35 -3.28 -2.89 -24.20
C GLY A 35 -3.18 -2.76 -22.68
N PHE A 36 -2.03 -2.34 -22.14
CA PHE A 36 -1.91 -2.07 -20.70
C PHE A 36 -2.69 -0.81 -20.29
N ASP A 37 -3.40 -0.91 -19.17
CA ASP A 37 -4.09 0.24 -18.57
C ASP A 37 -3.11 1.20 -17.87
N ALA A 38 -2.01 0.66 -17.34
CA ALA A 38 -1.05 1.44 -16.57
C ALA A 38 0.38 0.90 -16.65
N LEU A 39 1.35 1.81 -16.57
CA LEU A 39 2.76 1.52 -16.36
C LEU A 39 3.18 2.02 -14.98
N VAL A 40 3.89 1.18 -14.23
CA VAL A 40 4.46 1.53 -12.92
C VAL A 40 5.94 1.82 -13.09
N THR A 41 6.39 3.03 -12.73
CA THR A 41 7.79 3.43 -12.83
C THR A 41 8.27 4.20 -11.60
N ARG A 42 9.56 4.10 -11.30
CA ARG A 42 10.23 4.86 -10.22
C ARG A 42 10.89 6.14 -10.74
N ASP A 43 11.16 6.20 -12.05
CA ASP A 43 11.98 7.23 -12.67
C ASP A 43 11.14 8.42 -13.15
N TRP A 44 10.32 8.98 -12.25
CA TRP A 44 9.46 10.14 -12.55
C TRP A 44 10.22 11.47 -12.72
N HIS A 45 11.55 11.45 -12.84
CA HIS A 45 12.33 12.63 -13.24
C HIS A 45 11.98 13.14 -14.64
N GLN A 46 11.12 12.41 -15.35
CA GLN A 46 10.87 12.59 -16.76
C GLN A 46 9.55 13.27 -17.10
N SER A 47 8.73 13.61 -16.09
CA SER A 47 7.56 14.46 -16.29
C SER A 47 7.87 15.86 -16.82
N GLU A 48 9.15 16.21 -16.86
CA GLU A 48 9.69 17.47 -17.37
C GLU A 48 10.16 17.37 -18.83
N GLN A 49 10.16 16.17 -19.44
CA GLN A 49 10.56 15.96 -20.83
C GLN A 49 9.36 16.06 -21.77
N VAL A 50 9.51 16.84 -22.84
CA VAL A 50 8.40 17.18 -23.76
C VAL A 50 7.96 15.97 -24.56
N GLU A 51 8.90 15.16 -25.03
CA GLU A 51 8.67 13.95 -25.83
C GLU A 51 7.84 12.92 -25.07
N GLU A 52 8.10 12.79 -23.77
CA GLU A 52 7.38 11.89 -22.89
C GLU A 52 5.95 12.33 -22.63
N MET A 53 5.73 13.61 -22.35
CA MET A 53 4.39 14.15 -22.16
C MET A 53 3.60 14.14 -23.46
N TRP A 54 4.27 14.40 -24.59
CA TRP A 54 3.67 14.24 -25.91
C TRP A 54 3.22 12.80 -26.13
N ALA A 55 4.11 11.81 -25.95
CA ALA A 55 3.75 10.40 -26.15
C ALA A 55 2.62 9.97 -25.21
N LEU A 56 2.73 10.26 -23.91
CA LEU A 56 1.73 9.89 -22.92
C LEU A 56 0.35 10.49 -23.25
N SER A 57 0.29 11.77 -23.65
CA SER A 57 -0.97 12.44 -24.03
C SER A 57 -1.67 11.84 -25.26
N HIS A 58 -0.98 11.03 -26.06
CA HIS A 58 -1.53 10.33 -27.22
C HIS A 58 -1.86 8.86 -26.95
N THR A 59 -1.72 8.40 -25.70
CA THR A 59 -2.08 7.03 -25.28
C THR A 59 -3.29 7.03 -24.36
N GLN A 60 -3.86 5.84 -24.11
CA GLN A 60 -4.80 5.61 -23.01
C GLN A 60 -4.10 5.11 -21.73
N LEU A 61 -2.77 5.20 -21.68
CA LEU A 61 -1.97 4.65 -20.59
C LEU A 61 -1.97 5.58 -19.38
N SER A 62 -2.14 5.01 -18.19
CA SER A 62 -1.88 5.72 -16.93
C SER A 62 -0.46 5.47 -16.43
N ILE A 63 0.17 6.45 -15.79
CA ILE A 63 1.46 6.24 -15.12
C ILE A 63 1.24 6.21 -13.62
N VAL A 64 1.77 5.19 -12.95
CA VAL A 64 1.78 5.09 -11.49
C VAL A 64 3.21 5.25 -11.00
N THR A 65 3.43 6.20 -10.10
CA THR A 65 4.76 6.49 -9.56
C THR A 65 4.68 7.16 -8.18
N TRP A 66 5.80 7.58 -7.61
CA TRP A 66 5.90 8.13 -6.26
C TRP A 66 6.26 9.61 -6.26
N ARG A 67 5.62 10.39 -5.37
CA ARG A 67 5.94 11.83 -5.19
C ARG A 67 7.39 12.12 -4.83
N ARG A 68 8.08 11.15 -4.22
CA ARG A 68 9.50 11.22 -3.88
C ARG A 68 10.14 9.89 -4.22
N GLY A 69 11.33 9.93 -4.80
CA GLY A 69 12.13 8.74 -5.05
C GLY A 69 12.40 7.99 -3.73
N VAL A 70 12.13 6.68 -3.74
CA VAL A 70 12.44 5.78 -2.63
C VAL A 70 13.34 4.67 -3.17
N ASN A 71 14.51 4.50 -2.56
CA ASN A 71 15.50 3.49 -2.98
C ASN A 71 15.29 2.14 -2.26
N ASP A 72 14.04 1.70 -2.14
CA ASP A 72 13.70 0.38 -1.58
C ASP A 72 12.58 -0.26 -2.42
N PRO A 73 12.93 -1.12 -3.42
CA PRO A 73 11.96 -1.76 -4.29
C PRO A 73 10.88 -2.54 -3.54
N VAL A 74 11.23 -3.22 -2.44
CA VAL A 74 10.29 -4.05 -1.68
C VAL A 74 9.20 -3.18 -1.05
N ARG A 75 9.60 -2.05 -0.45
CA ARG A 75 8.64 -1.08 0.11
C ARG A 75 7.74 -0.47 -0.94
N LEU A 76 8.29 -0.14 -2.10
CA LEU A 76 7.54 0.44 -3.20
C LEU A 76 6.47 -0.53 -3.73
N TRP A 77 6.85 -1.78 -3.98
CA TRP A 77 5.90 -2.82 -4.38
C TRP A 77 4.84 -3.06 -3.31
N GLY A 78 5.23 -3.14 -2.03
CA GLY A 78 4.29 -3.30 -0.92
C GLY A 78 3.27 -2.16 -0.86
N GLN A 79 3.69 -0.92 -1.04
CA GLN A 79 2.77 0.22 -1.09
C GLN A 79 1.87 0.17 -2.34
N MET A 80 2.44 -0.11 -3.52
CA MET A 80 1.65 -0.19 -4.75
C MET A 80 0.53 -1.23 -4.62
N LEU A 81 0.84 -2.41 -4.07
CA LEU A 81 -0.15 -3.45 -3.80
C LEU A 81 -1.22 -3.00 -2.80
N ALA A 82 -0.82 -2.29 -1.74
CA ALA A 82 -1.77 -1.76 -0.75
C ALA A 82 -2.71 -0.69 -1.31
N TYR A 83 -2.25 0.12 -2.28
CA TYR A 83 -3.02 1.19 -2.92
C TYR A 83 -3.69 0.76 -4.24
N LEU A 84 -3.54 -0.50 -4.64
CA LEU A 84 -4.03 -0.99 -5.93
C LEU A 84 -5.54 -0.77 -6.15
N PRO A 85 -6.42 -0.99 -5.15
CA PRO A 85 -7.84 -0.70 -5.29
C PRO A 85 -8.11 0.78 -5.61
N GLU A 86 -7.43 1.69 -4.91
CA GLU A 86 -7.54 3.14 -5.09
C GLU A 86 -6.96 3.58 -6.43
N ILE A 87 -5.81 3.06 -6.84
CA ILE A 87 -5.20 3.32 -8.16
C ILE A 87 -6.21 2.95 -9.25
N ARG A 88 -6.76 1.73 -9.21
CA ARG A 88 -7.75 1.26 -10.19
C ARG A 88 -8.99 2.14 -10.21
N ARG A 89 -9.49 2.53 -9.04
CA ARG A 89 -10.63 3.43 -8.91
C ARG A 89 -10.35 4.77 -9.57
N MET A 90 -9.18 5.36 -9.30
CA MET A 90 -8.78 6.65 -9.87
C MET A 90 -8.68 6.60 -11.40
N ILE A 91 -8.01 5.58 -11.96
CA ILE A 91 -7.88 5.40 -13.41
C ILE A 91 -9.25 5.26 -14.08
N ARG A 92 -10.16 4.47 -13.50
CA ARG A 92 -11.52 4.32 -14.06
C ARG A 92 -12.34 5.60 -14.00
N GLU A 93 -12.23 6.36 -12.92
CA GLU A 93 -13.04 7.56 -12.70
C GLU A 93 -12.53 8.77 -13.50
N HIS A 94 -11.22 8.90 -13.67
CA HIS A 94 -10.58 10.08 -14.26
C HIS A 94 -10.00 9.83 -15.66
N GLY A 95 -9.96 8.56 -16.10
CA GLY A 95 -9.32 8.16 -17.34
C GLY A 95 -7.79 8.12 -17.22
N PRO A 96 -7.08 8.09 -18.37
CA PRO A 96 -5.63 8.08 -18.43
C PRO A 96 -5.03 9.24 -17.61
N SER A 97 -4.19 8.92 -16.63
CA SER A 97 -3.72 9.89 -15.65
C SER A 97 -2.37 9.50 -15.06
N ILE A 98 -1.70 10.50 -14.46
CA ILE A 98 -0.50 10.29 -13.65
C ILE A 98 -0.93 10.17 -12.20
N VAL A 99 -0.78 8.98 -11.62
CA VAL A 99 -1.09 8.66 -10.23
C VAL A 99 0.18 8.76 -9.37
N LEU A 100 0.25 9.79 -8.54
CA LEU A 100 1.37 10.05 -7.64
C LEU A 100 1.11 9.48 -6.24
N LEU A 101 1.68 8.31 -5.97
CA LEU A 101 1.65 7.66 -4.67
C LEU A 101 2.40 8.49 -3.61
N PRO A 102 1.91 8.52 -2.36
CA PRO A 102 2.58 9.22 -1.28
C PRO A 102 3.93 8.56 -0.96
N ALA A 103 4.85 9.31 -0.36
CA ALA A 103 6.14 8.74 0.04
C ALA A 103 5.95 7.62 1.08
N VAL A 104 6.64 6.48 0.90
CA VAL A 104 6.62 5.38 1.87
C VAL A 104 7.44 5.77 3.10
N GLN A 105 6.83 6.44 4.06
CA GLN A 105 7.51 6.81 5.30
C GLN A 105 6.74 6.25 6.50
N LEU A 106 7.37 5.30 7.19
CA LEU A 106 7.06 4.99 8.57
C LEU A 106 8.10 5.71 9.43
N SER A 107 7.62 6.50 10.37
CA SER A 107 8.45 7.17 11.36
C SER A 107 7.99 6.79 12.76
N LYS A 108 8.76 7.20 13.78
CA LYS A 108 8.38 6.97 15.18
C LYS A 108 7.03 7.60 15.54
N SER A 109 6.58 8.64 14.83
CA SER A 109 5.25 9.21 15.07
C SER A 109 4.11 8.31 14.62
N ASN A 110 4.38 7.34 13.74
CA ASN A 110 3.42 6.31 13.34
C ASN A 110 3.40 5.12 14.32
N LEU A 111 4.33 5.08 15.29
CA LEU A 111 4.41 4.03 16.28
C LEU A 111 3.65 4.43 17.53
N GLU A 112 2.60 3.68 17.82
CA GLU A 112 1.89 3.82 19.08
C GLU A 112 2.01 2.55 19.90
N LYS A 113 2.34 2.70 21.18
CA LYS A 113 2.30 1.57 22.11
C LYS A 113 0.84 1.26 22.43
N ALA A 114 0.43 0.00 22.23
CA ALA A 114 -0.91 -0.46 22.59
C ALA A 114 -1.26 -0.15 24.06
N SER A 115 -0.28 -0.22 24.96
CA SER A 115 -0.45 0.14 26.37
C SER A 115 -0.80 1.61 26.59
N GLY A 116 -0.35 2.52 25.71
CA GLY A 116 -0.71 3.94 25.75
C GLY A 116 -2.16 4.19 25.36
N ARG A 117 -2.73 3.37 24.46
CA ARG A 117 -4.14 3.44 24.08
C ARG A 117 -5.08 3.07 25.21
N LEU A 118 -4.69 2.14 26.09
CA LEU A 118 -5.47 1.83 27.30
C LEU A 118 -5.62 3.05 28.22
N GLY A 119 -4.61 3.93 28.28
CA GLY A 119 -4.67 5.18 29.02
C GLY A 119 -5.68 6.18 28.44
N ILE A 120 -5.80 6.24 27.11
CA ILE A 120 -6.80 7.07 26.43
C ILE A 120 -8.20 6.55 26.75
N VAL A 121 -8.42 5.23 26.63
CA VAL A 121 -9.71 4.61 26.96
C VAL A 121 -10.08 4.84 28.44
N ALA A 122 -9.11 4.72 29.35
CA ALA A 122 -9.31 4.97 30.77
C ALA A 122 -9.74 6.42 31.04
N ASN A 123 -9.08 7.38 30.39
CA ASN A 123 -9.43 8.79 30.48
C ASN A 123 -10.84 9.08 29.92
N ASP A 124 -11.19 8.52 28.78
CA ASP A 124 -12.50 8.71 28.15
C ASP A 124 -13.65 8.12 29.01
N LEU A 125 -13.37 7.03 29.72
CA LEU A 125 -14.31 6.37 30.64
C LEU A 125 -14.28 6.94 32.06
N GLY A 126 -13.36 7.85 32.37
CA GLY A 126 -13.20 8.42 33.70
C GLY A 126 -12.75 7.42 34.77
N ILE A 127 -12.07 6.34 34.37
CA ILE A 127 -11.56 5.27 35.26
C ILE A 127 -10.05 5.14 35.16
N SER A 128 -9.44 4.35 36.04
CA SER A 128 -8.00 4.11 36.00
C SER A 128 -7.60 3.16 34.86
N THR A 129 -6.35 3.27 34.42
CA THR A 129 -5.81 2.34 33.41
C THR A 129 -5.78 0.89 33.90
N GLN A 130 -5.70 0.67 35.22
CA GLN A 130 -5.76 -0.69 35.79
C GLN A 130 -7.17 -1.27 35.66
N GLU A 131 -8.21 -0.49 35.95
CA GLU A 131 -9.60 -0.93 35.81
C GLU A 131 -9.94 -1.30 34.35
N VAL A 132 -9.46 -0.52 33.37
CA VAL A 132 -9.62 -0.88 31.94
C VAL A 132 -8.91 -2.20 31.60
N ARG A 133 -7.74 -2.46 32.20
CA ARG A 133 -7.01 -3.72 31.96
C ARG A 133 -7.74 -4.91 32.57
N ASP A 134 -8.18 -4.78 33.81
CA ASP A 134 -8.87 -5.86 34.52
C ASP A 134 -10.18 -6.21 33.81
N GLU A 135 -10.94 -5.19 33.39
CA GLU A 135 -12.16 -5.37 32.62
C GLU A 135 -11.90 -5.97 31.24
N GLY A 136 -10.88 -5.49 30.53
CA GLY A 136 -10.46 -6.07 29.25
C GLY A 136 -10.05 -7.54 29.38
N GLN A 137 -9.31 -7.89 30.44
CA GLN A 137 -8.90 -9.27 30.71
C GLN A 137 -10.11 -10.15 31.02
N ARG A 138 -11.06 -9.68 31.82
CA ARG A 138 -12.31 -10.39 32.13
C ARG A 138 -13.10 -10.69 30.87
N LEU A 139 -13.35 -9.68 30.03
CA LEU A 139 -14.11 -9.81 28.79
C LEU A 139 -13.45 -10.78 27.80
N VAL A 140 -12.12 -10.70 27.64
CA VAL A 140 -11.37 -11.63 26.78
C VAL A 140 -11.45 -13.07 27.33
N THR A 141 -11.36 -13.24 28.64
CA THR A 141 -11.45 -14.57 29.29
C THR A 141 -12.83 -15.21 29.05
N GLU A 142 -13.91 -14.47 29.27
CA GLU A 142 -15.29 -14.94 29.03
C GLU A 142 -15.54 -15.30 27.55
N GLN A 143 -14.99 -14.51 26.62
CA GLN A 143 -15.08 -14.82 25.19
C GLN A 143 -14.27 -16.07 24.79
N LEU A 144 -13.13 -16.32 25.44
CA LEU A 144 -12.35 -17.53 25.19
C LEU A 144 -12.99 -18.76 25.81
N GLU A 145 -13.61 -18.63 26.98
CA GLU A 145 -14.38 -19.69 27.64
C GLU A 145 -15.59 -20.10 26.80
N SER A 146 -16.39 -19.13 26.35
CA SER A 146 -17.55 -19.41 25.48
C SER A 146 -17.17 -20.05 24.13
N ARG A 147 -15.94 -19.84 23.66
CA ARG A 147 -15.38 -20.48 22.46
C ARG A 147 -14.68 -21.82 22.74
N GLY A 148 -14.51 -22.22 24.00
CA GLY A 148 -13.77 -23.44 24.39
C GLY A 148 -12.24 -23.34 24.20
N GLU A 149 -11.72 -22.16 23.90
CA GLU A 149 -10.31 -21.92 23.53
C GLU A 149 -9.45 -21.47 24.72
N LEU A 150 -10.02 -21.34 25.93
CA LEU A 150 -9.30 -20.82 27.11
C LEU A 150 -7.99 -21.59 27.39
N HIS A 151 -8.02 -22.91 27.28
CA HIS A 151 -6.87 -23.77 27.52
C HIS A 151 -5.69 -23.49 26.57
N ARG A 152 -5.98 -23.05 25.34
CA ARG A 152 -4.98 -22.73 24.30
C ARG A 152 -4.28 -21.40 24.54
N PHE A 153 -4.98 -20.43 25.13
CA PHE A 153 -4.47 -19.07 25.33
C PHE A 153 -4.17 -18.73 26.81
N GLY A 154 -4.32 -19.69 27.72
CA GLY A 154 -4.11 -19.49 29.16
C GLY A 154 -2.75 -18.90 29.53
N ASP A 155 -1.68 -19.24 28.80
CA ASP A 155 -0.34 -18.71 29.06
C ASP A 155 -0.16 -17.26 28.62
N VAL A 156 -0.89 -16.81 27.59
CA VAL A 156 -0.93 -15.41 27.17
C VAL A 156 -1.64 -14.57 28.24
N LEU A 157 -2.76 -15.08 28.78
CA LEU A 157 -3.53 -14.41 29.83
C LEU A 157 -2.76 -14.31 31.16
N LYS A 158 -1.89 -15.28 31.48
CA LYS A 158 -1.04 -15.25 32.68
C LYS A 158 0.08 -14.20 32.60
N ARG A 159 0.60 -13.92 31.40
CA ARG A 159 1.66 -12.92 31.17
C ARG A 159 1.16 -11.47 31.19
N LEU A 160 -0.16 -11.26 31.22
CA LEU A 160 -0.78 -9.95 31.31
C LEU A 160 -1.02 -9.48 32.76
N ARG A 161 -0.74 -10.34 33.75
CA ARG A 161 -0.82 -10.04 35.19
C ARG A 161 0.43 -9.36 35.73
#